data_AF-A0A355GLM6-F1
#
_entry.id   AF-A0A355GLM6-F1
#
_cell.length_a   1.000
_cell.length_b   1.000
_cell.length_c   1.000
_cell.angle_alpha   90.00
_cell.angle_beta   90.00
_cell.angle_gamma   90.00
#
_symmetry.space_group_name_H-M   'P 1'
#
loop_
_entity.id
_entity.type
_entity.pdbx_description
1 polymer ?
#
loop_
_entity_poly.entity_id
_entity_poly.type
_entity_poly.pdbx_seq_one_letter_code
_entity_poly.pdbx_strand_id
1 'polypeptide(L)'
;SEFGNLTLTRLYTIHVIVLPVIALLLFTFHMALIRRERLRTAKIREAADDPEIDFQLDEDDPVKDEITQPYWPYQTTRTLVLTLILMGIIIIQLIVYPALKNQHVSVGHDGWEADLPASEIKLEAPADSYIPYVARPEWFVRFLFELRHLVPKELEVLVTAVLPGVILAVLFLVPFYEKVFGEKWGQRLAIFVYVGGLLIISGISWYGIQMERNAPDYALKRSQEIAYAARASWLASKNGVPPEGPDSLLRNDPKSMGPLIFARHCGICHTWNGHDGTGQYIMELKDGKRVKATPWASDLAGFATTKWLTEFLMNPRSPKFFGHVGAMKGGDAILNGDMNDWADSYVGPEGILTKDDIEAVAALVAREANHRDFKPLSEETVKRGVSVFSGIDFKDKSGKVVDFYGY
;
A
#
# COMPACT_ATOMS: atom_id res chain seq x y z
N SER A 1 -6.69 -0.98 24.94
CA SER A 1 -7.40 0.30 24.76
C SER A 1 -7.52 0.56 23.28
N GLU A 2 -8.73 0.59 22.73
CA GLU A 2 -8.92 0.93 21.31
C GLU A 2 -8.67 2.43 21.11
N PHE A 3 -8.02 2.79 20.01
CA PHE A 3 -7.86 4.18 19.60
C PHE A 3 -9.21 4.69 19.11
N GLY A 4 -9.77 5.70 19.76
CA GLY A 4 -11.06 6.29 19.39
C GLY A 4 -11.03 7.81 19.43
N ASN A 5 -12.20 8.44 19.39
CA ASN A 5 -12.35 9.91 19.33
C ASN A 5 -11.59 10.63 20.45
N LEU A 6 -11.60 10.09 21.68
CA LEU A 6 -10.85 10.69 22.80
C LEU A 6 -9.33 10.70 22.57
N THR A 7 -8.79 9.68 21.91
CA THR A 7 -7.36 9.65 21.58
C THR A 7 -7.04 10.72 20.55
N LEU A 8 -7.87 10.85 19.51
CA LEU A 8 -7.70 11.87 18.47
C LEU A 8 -7.75 13.29 19.06
N THR A 9 -8.76 13.60 19.89
CA THR A 9 -8.89 14.94 20.50
C THR A 9 -7.70 15.26 21.41
N ARG A 10 -7.22 14.29 22.20
CA ARG A 10 -6.04 14.48 23.05
C ARG A 10 -4.77 14.71 22.22
N LEU A 11 -4.55 13.91 21.19
CA LEU A 11 -3.41 14.07 20.28
C LEU A 11 -3.48 15.41 19.55
N TYR A 12 -4.66 15.84 19.12
CA TYR A 12 -4.87 17.15 18.52
C TYR A 12 -4.49 18.28 19.47
N THR A 13 -4.99 18.28 20.72
CA THR A 13 -4.64 19.29 21.72
C THR A 13 -3.13 19.31 21.99
N ILE A 14 -2.51 18.14 22.13
CA ILE A 14 -1.07 18.05 22.37
C ILE A 14 -0.29 18.61 21.16
N HIS A 15 -0.67 18.23 19.94
CA HIS A 15 0.07 18.57 18.74
C HIS A 15 -0.12 20.02 18.26
N VAL A 16 -1.34 20.56 18.37
CA VAL A 16 -1.67 21.90 17.85
C VAL A 16 -1.46 23.01 18.88
N ILE A 17 -1.58 22.68 20.17
CA ILE A 17 -1.49 23.69 21.25
C ILE A 17 -0.24 23.47 22.10
N VAL A 18 -0.13 22.32 22.76
CA VAL A 18 0.89 22.12 23.81
C VAL A 18 2.30 22.11 23.23
N LEU A 19 2.56 21.27 22.22
CA LEU A 19 3.89 21.14 21.62
C LEU A 19 4.37 22.43 20.93
N PRO A 20 3.55 23.17 20.16
CA PRO A 20 3.98 24.44 19.58
C PRO A 20 4.29 25.51 20.62
N VAL A 21 3.50 25.60 21.70
CA VAL A 21 3.79 26.53 22.81
C VAL A 21 5.12 26.17 23.48
N ILE A 22 5.35 24.89 23.78
CA ILE A 22 6.64 24.43 24.33
C ILE A 22 7.79 24.74 23.37
N ALA A 23 7.62 24.49 22.07
CA ALA A 23 8.63 24.78 21.07
C ALA A 23 8.98 26.27 20.99
N LEU A 24 7.97 27.16 21.04
CA LEU A 24 8.18 28.61 21.09
C LEU A 24 8.91 29.05 22.37
N LEU A 25 8.57 28.49 23.51
CA LEU A 25 9.25 28.77 24.78
C LEU A 25 10.71 28.29 24.75
N LEU A 26 10.96 27.09 24.26
CA LEU A 26 12.33 26.58 24.10
C LEU A 26 13.13 27.39 23.09
N PHE A 27 12.51 27.81 21.97
CA PHE A 27 13.17 28.64 20.96
C PHE A 27 13.52 30.02 21.51
N THR A 28 12.60 30.69 22.22
CA THR A 28 12.87 31.99 22.84
C THR A 28 13.95 31.90 23.91
N PHE A 29 13.92 30.85 24.73
CA PHE A 29 14.99 30.57 25.70
C PHE A 29 16.34 30.32 25.01
N HIS A 30 16.36 29.51 23.96
CA HIS A 30 17.56 29.24 23.16
C HIS A 30 18.14 30.52 22.54
N MET A 31 17.29 31.38 21.96
CA MET A 31 17.71 32.68 21.40
C MET A 31 18.23 33.63 22.49
N ALA A 32 17.62 33.64 23.68
CA ALA A 32 18.10 34.41 24.81
C ALA A 32 19.49 33.96 25.27
N LEU A 33 19.75 32.64 25.30
CA LEU A 33 21.06 32.08 25.62
C LEU A 33 22.11 32.44 24.55
N ILE A 34 21.80 32.31 23.26
CA ILE A 34 22.71 32.70 22.17
C ILE A 34 23.04 34.19 22.27
N ARG A 35 22.05 35.05 22.49
CA ARG A 35 22.26 36.49 22.63
C ARG A 35 23.15 36.79 23.84
N ARG A 36 22.90 36.13 24.98
CA ARG A 36 23.72 36.28 26.18
C ARG A 36 25.17 35.89 25.92
N GLU A 37 25.42 34.76 25.26
CA GLU A 37 26.78 34.31 24.99
C GLU A 37 27.49 35.22 23.98
N ARG A 38 26.81 35.65 22.91
CA ARG A 38 27.38 36.63 21.96
C ARG A 38 27.80 37.93 22.66
N LEU A 39 26.97 38.46 23.55
CA LEU A 39 27.30 39.66 24.33
C LEU A 39 28.47 39.40 25.28
N ARG A 40 28.57 38.21 25.87
CA ARG A 40 29.69 37.82 26.74
C ARG A 40 30.99 37.71 25.94
N THR A 41 31.00 37.04 24.79
CA THR A 41 32.17 36.93 23.91
C THR A 41 32.60 38.32 23.42
N ALA A 42 31.66 39.19 23.05
CA ALA A 42 31.96 40.57 22.64
C ALA A 42 32.65 41.35 23.77
N LYS A 43 32.15 41.27 25.00
CA LYS A 43 32.76 41.90 26.18
C LYS A 43 34.13 41.33 26.54
N ILE A 44 34.32 40.02 26.41
CA ILE A 44 35.63 39.37 26.66
C ILE A 44 36.63 39.84 25.60
N ARG A 45 36.21 39.98 24.34
CA ARG A 45 37.06 40.48 23.26
C ARG A 45 37.43 41.95 23.47
N GLU A 46 36.47 42.79 23.83
CA GLU A 46 36.71 44.20 24.20
C GLU A 46 37.65 44.33 25.41
N ALA A 47 37.55 43.41 26.39
CA ALA A 47 38.45 43.38 27.55
C ALA A 47 39.83 42.75 27.26
N ALA A 48 39.95 41.98 26.17
CA ALA A 48 41.21 41.38 25.71
C ALA A 48 41.95 42.25 24.69
N ASP A 49 41.32 43.31 24.18
CA ASP A 49 41.98 44.48 23.57
C ASP A 49 42.72 45.27 24.68
N ASP A 50 43.78 44.66 25.20
CA ASP A 50 44.78 45.33 26.02
C ASP A 50 45.65 46.21 25.10
N PRO A 51 45.74 47.53 25.31
CA PRO A 51 46.56 48.42 24.49
C PRO A 51 48.06 48.07 24.46
N GLU A 52 48.55 47.16 25.31
CA GLU A 52 49.94 46.63 25.27
C GLU A 52 50.12 45.33 24.45
N ILE A 53 49.05 44.62 24.06
CA ILE A 53 49.15 43.37 23.28
C ILE A 53 48.58 43.59 21.88
N ASP A 54 49.47 43.79 20.92
CA ASP A 54 49.13 43.96 19.50
C ASP A 54 48.67 42.62 18.90
N PHE A 55 47.40 42.25 19.12
CA PHE A 55 46.77 41.16 18.38
C PHE A 55 46.40 41.65 16.98
N GLN A 56 47.42 41.83 16.12
CA GLN A 56 47.22 42.05 14.70
C GLN A 56 46.57 40.81 14.10
N LEU A 57 45.24 40.80 14.03
CA LEU A 57 44.55 40.05 12.99
C LEU A 57 44.93 40.75 11.68
N ASP A 58 45.73 40.05 10.85
CA ASP A 58 46.12 40.49 9.51
C ASP A 58 44.93 41.20 8.83
N GLU A 59 45.18 42.39 8.27
CA GLU A 59 44.15 43.17 7.56
C GLU A 59 43.46 42.37 6.45
N ASP A 60 44.12 41.33 5.95
CA ASP A 60 43.66 40.43 4.90
C ASP A 60 43.01 39.12 5.42
N ASP A 61 42.80 38.96 6.73
CA ASP A 61 42.16 37.75 7.28
C ASP A 61 40.64 37.76 6.97
N PRO A 62 40.12 36.86 6.10
CA PRO A 62 38.71 36.84 5.72
C PRO A 62 37.77 36.56 6.91
N VAL A 63 38.30 36.04 8.03
CA VAL A 63 37.54 35.79 9.26
C VAL A 63 37.24 37.10 10.01
N LYS A 64 38.07 38.15 9.83
CA LYS A 64 37.89 39.47 10.47
C LYS A 64 36.63 40.18 9.95
N ASP A 65 36.37 40.09 8.66
CA ASP A 65 35.20 40.67 7.99
C ASP A 65 33.89 39.95 8.36
N GLU A 66 33.94 38.63 8.59
CA GLU A 66 32.75 37.85 8.91
C GLU A 66 32.25 38.06 10.35
N ILE A 67 33.16 38.42 11.26
CA ILE A 67 32.86 38.65 12.68
C ILE A 67 32.43 40.10 12.98
N THR A 68 32.78 41.05 12.13
CA THR A 68 32.57 42.50 12.37
C THR A 68 31.35 43.10 11.66
N GLN A 69 30.74 42.39 10.71
CA GLN A 69 29.59 42.90 9.97
C GLN A 69 28.27 42.86 10.78
N PRO A 70 27.42 43.90 10.70
CA PRO A 70 26.10 43.87 11.31
C PRO A 70 25.24 42.76 10.68
N TYR A 71 24.40 42.10 11.49
CA TYR A 71 23.55 41.00 11.03
C TYR A 71 22.63 41.40 9.87
N TRP A 72 22.16 42.65 9.88
CA TRP A 72 21.47 43.28 8.77
C TRP A 72 22.41 44.24 8.03
N PRO A 73 22.47 44.22 6.69
CA PRO A 73 21.71 43.34 5.78
C PRO A 73 22.43 42.02 5.44
N TYR A 74 23.72 41.87 5.78
CA TYR A 74 24.59 40.83 5.23
C TYR A 74 24.12 39.40 5.54
N GLN A 75 24.09 39.03 6.82
CA GLN A 75 23.65 37.68 7.23
C GLN A 75 22.18 37.44 6.94
N THR A 76 21.35 38.49 7.02
CA THR A 76 19.92 38.40 6.70
C THR A 76 19.71 38.03 5.24
N THR A 77 20.42 38.67 4.31
CA THR A 77 20.34 38.36 2.87
C THR A 77 20.85 36.96 2.57
N ARG A 78 21.98 36.53 3.14
CA ARG A 78 22.49 35.16 2.98
C ARG A 78 21.46 34.12 3.47
N THR A 79 20.87 34.36 4.64
CA THR A 79 19.83 33.49 5.22
C THR A 79 18.57 33.46 4.36
N LEU A 80 18.14 34.61 3.83
CA LEU A 80 16.98 34.71 2.95
C LEU A 80 17.20 33.90 1.66
N VAL A 81 18.36 34.05 1.01
CA VAL A 81 18.71 33.30 -0.20
C VAL A 81 18.69 31.80 0.06
N LEU A 82 19.33 31.33 1.14
CA LEU A 82 19.31 29.91 1.51
C LEU A 82 17.90 29.40 1.84
N THR A 83 17.09 30.22 2.52
CA THR A 83 15.70 29.88 2.84
C THR A 83 14.86 29.74 1.57
N LEU A 84 15.04 30.62 0.59
CA LEU A 84 14.35 30.53 -0.69
C LEU A 84 14.77 29.29 -1.48
N ILE A 85 16.05 28.93 -1.47
CA ILE A 85 16.54 27.70 -2.09
C ILE A 85 15.91 26.47 -1.42
N LEU A 86 15.94 26.39 -0.09
CA LEU A 86 15.35 25.27 0.65
C LEU A 86 13.83 25.17 0.44
N MET A 87 13.13 26.31 0.43
CA MET A 87 11.70 26.36 0.12
C MET A 87 11.43 25.88 -1.32
N GLY A 88 12.27 26.27 -2.28
CA GLY A 88 12.21 25.77 -3.66
C GLY A 88 12.36 24.25 -3.73
N ILE A 89 13.32 23.67 -3.00
CA ILE A 89 13.51 22.21 -2.91
C ILE A 89 12.25 21.55 -2.32
N ILE A 90 11.69 22.08 -1.24
CA ILE A 90 10.46 21.54 -0.63
C ILE A 90 9.28 21.60 -1.60
N ILE A 91 9.09 22.71 -2.31
CA ILE A 91 8.02 22.86 -3.30
C ILE A 91 8.21 21.85 -4.44
N ILE A 92 9.42 21.70 -4.97
CA ILE A 92 9.73 20.69 -5.99
C ILE A 92 9.41 19.30 -5.45
N GLN A 93 9.81 18.99 -4.21
CA GLN A 93 9.52 17.71 -3.60
C GLN A 93 8.01 17.48 -3.46
N LEU A 94 7.22 18.47 -3.04
CA LEU A 94 5.75 18.36 -2.94
C LEU A 94 5.07 18.08 -4.30
N ILE A 95 5.64 18.60 -5.39
CA ILE A 95 5.11 18.41 -6.74
C ILE A 95 5.56 17.05 -7.33
N VAL A 96 6.84 16.71 -7.17
CA VAL A 96 7.47 15.57 -7.85
C VAL A 96 7.31 14.27 -7.06
N TYR A 97 7.40 14.31 -5.73
CA TYR A 97 7.39 13.11 -4.88
C TYR A 97 6.12 12.26 -5.04
N PRO A 98 4.89 12.82 -5.11
CA PRO A 98 3.69 12.02 -5.31
C PRO A 98 3.70 11.23 -6.63
N ALA A 99 4.21 11.84 -7.70
CA ALA A 99 4.34 11.20 -9.01
C ALA A 99 5.36 10.05 -9.00
N LEU A 100 6.49 10.23 -8.29
CA LEU A 100 7.53 9.21 -8.18
C LEU A 100 7.17 8.07 -7.21
N LYS A 101 6.49 8.36 -6.10
CA LYS A 101 6.21 7.39 -5.02
C LYS A 101 5.40 6.18 -5.50
N ASN A 102 4.51 6.37 -6.47
CA ASN A 102 3.60 5.32 -6.93
C ASN A 102 3.85 4.88 -8.38
N GLN A 103 4.92 5.36 -9.04
CA GLN A 103 5.19 5.06 -10.45
C GLN A 103 5.39 3.56 -10.72
N HIS A 104 5.86 2.80 -9.72
CA HIS A 104 6.12 1.37 -9.83
C HIS A 104 4.92 0.46 -9.52
N VAL A 105 3.73 1.02 -9.27
CA VAL A 105 2.52 0.26 -8.92
C VAL A 105 1.36 0.68 -9.81
N SER A 106 0.67 -0.29 -10.42
CA SER A 106 -0.57 -0.03 -11.15
C SER A 106 -1.68 0.40 -10.20
N VAL A 107 -2.47 1.39 -10.62
CA VAL A 107 -3.65 1.83 -9.89
C VAL A 107 -4.75 0.79 -10.12
N GLY A 108 -5.18 0.08 -9.07
CA GLY A 108 -6.17 -1.00 -9.14
C GLY A 108 -5.62 -2.40 -8.82
N HIS A 109 -6.49 -3.34 -8.46
CA HIS A 109 -6.11 -4.73 -8.17
C HIS A 109 -7.07 -5.73 -8.84
N ASP A 110 -6.54 -6.81 -9.41
CA ASP A 110 -7.30 -7.99 -9.86
C ASP A 110 -8.58 -7.68 -10.68
N GLY A 111 -8.45 -6.80 -11.67
CA GLY A 111 -9.56 -6.36 -12.53
C GLY A 111 -10.42 -5.24 -11.96
N TRP A 112 -10.13 -4.77 -10.75
CA TRP A 112 -10.67 -3.52 -10.24
C TRP A 112 -9.91 -2.33 -10.80
N GLU A 113 -10.60 -1.53 -11.60
CA GLU A 113 -10.13 -0.20 -11.99
C GLU A 113 -10.51 0.81 -10.91
N ALA A 114 -9.53 1.63 -10.50
CA ALA A 114 -9.78 2.70 -9.55
C ALA A 114 -10.70 3.76 -10.15
N ASP A 115 -11.61 4.28 -9.34
CA ASP A 115 -12.61 5.26 -9.80
C ASP A 115 -12.01 6.67 -10.04
N LEU A 116 -10.76 6.90 -9.64
CA LEU A 116 -9.99 8.12 -9.89
C LEU A 116 -8.55 7.78 -10.30
N PRO A 117 -7.93 8.59 -11.17
CA PRO A 117 -6.52 8.45 -11.49
C PRO A 117 -5.64 8.79 -10.27
N ALA A 118 -4.47 8.13 -10.16
CA ALA A 118 -3.59 8.32 -9.01
C ALA A 118 -3.15 9.77 -8.76
N SER A 119 -3.07 10.61 -9.81
CA SER A 119 -2.74 12.03 -9.70
C SER A 119 -3.80 12.86 -8.96
N GLU A 120 -5.05 12.38 -8.90
CA GLU A 120 -6.15 13.06 -8.22
C GLU A 120 -6.34 12.61 -6.76
N ILE A 121 -5.66 11.54 -6.36
CA ILE A 121 -5.70 11.01 -4.99
C ILE A 121 -4.81 11.87 -4.10
N LYS A 122 -5.42 12.64 -3.19
CA LYS A 122 -4.70 13.55 -2.28
C LYS A 122 -4.44 12.97 -0.89
N LEU A 123 -5.29 12.04 -0.46
CA LEU A 123 -5.28 11.45 0.87
C LEU A 123 -5.27 9.94 0.73
N GLU A 124 -4.75 9.26 1.74
CA GLU A 124 -4.86 7.81 1.87
C GLU A 124 -6.31 7.41 2.22
N ALA A 125 -6.60 6.11 2.17
CA ALA A 125 -7.92 5.61 2.53
C ALA A 125 -8.24 5.97 4.01
N PRO A 126 -9.52 6.24 4.34
CA PRO A 126 -9.94 6.47 5.71
C PRO A 126 -9.50 5.32 6.64
N ALA A 127 -9.12 5.66 7.87
CA ALA A 127 -8.69 4.66 8.83
C ALA A 127 -9.85 3.74 9.23
N ASP A 128 -9.73 2.45 8.90
CA ASP A 128 -10.72 1.43 9.21
C ASP A 128 -10.03 0.09 9.48
N SER A 129 -10.35 -0.55 10.61
CA SER A 129 -9.84 -1.88 10.97
C SER A 129 -10.31 -3.00 10.04
N TYR A 130 -11.40 -2.81 9.31
CA TYR A 130 -11.93 -3.79 8.36
C TYR A 130 -11.24 -3.74 7.00
N ILE A 131 -10.56 -2.64 6.68
CA ILE A 131 -9.91 -2.42 5.38
C ILE A 131 -8.42 -2.75 5.52
N PRO A 132 -7.87 -3.59 4.65
CA PRO A 132 -6.44 -3.89 4.66
C PRO A 132 -5.62 -2.61 4.47
N TYR A 133 -4.65 -2.39 5.35
CA TYR A 133 -3.72 -1.27 5.29
C TYR A 133 -2.32 -1.72 5.66
N VAL A 134 -1.35 -1.38 4.82
CA VAL A 134 0.09 -1.60 5.01
C VAL A 134 0.65 -0.41 5.76
N ALA A 135 0.53 -0.47 7.09
CA ALA A 135 1.06 0.57 7.95
C ALA A 135 2.58 0.74 7.76
N ARG A 136 2.97 1.93 7.29
CA ARG A 136 4.36 2.37 7.19
C ARG A 136 4.51 3.70 7.91
N PRO A 137 5.47 3.81 8.83
CA PRO A 137 5.71 5.09 9.47
C PRO A 137 6.42 6.04 8.50
N GLU A 138 6.45 7.32 8.86
CA GLU A 138 7.11 8.34 8.07
C GLU A 138 8.60 8.06 7.88
N TRP A 139 9.17 8.54 6.77
CA TRP A 139 10.53 8.23 6.34
C TRP A 139 11.60 8.49 7.43
N PHE A 140 11.41 9.52 8.26
CA PHE A 140 12.35 9.93 9.29
C PHE A 140 12.34 9.04 10.54
N VAL A 141 11.30 8.22 10.75
CA VAL A 141 11.24 7.20 11.83
C VAL A 141 11.29 5.78 11.28
N ARG A 142 11.24 5.60 9.96
CA ARG A 142 11.24 4.29 9.30
C ARG A 142 12.42 3.43 9.71
N PHE A 143 13.62 3.99 9.83
CA PHE A 143 14.81 3.23 10.23
C PHE A 143 14.64 2.53 11.59
N LEU A 144 13.95 3.15 12.56
CA LEU A 144 13.68 2.53 13.87
C LEU A 144 12.68 1.38 13.73
N PHE A 145 11.65 1.57 12.91
CA PHE A 145 10.68 0.52 12.60
C PHE A 145 11.35 -0.67 11.94
N GLU A 146 12.21 -0.47 10.94
CA GLU A 146 12.90 -1.58 10.28
C GLU A 146 13.91 -2.25 11.22
N LEU A 147 14.67 -1.45 11.99
CA LEU A 147 15.63 -1.96 12.97
C LEU A 147 14.99 -2.92 13.98
N ARG A 148 13.76 -2.65 14.43
CA ARG A 148 13.04 -3.53 15.36
C ARG A 148 12.75 -4.92 14.78
N HIS A 149 12.63 -5.05 13.45
CA HIS A 149 12.38 -6.35 12.80
C HIS A 149 13.68 -7.14 12.57
N LEU A 150 14.84 -6.48 12.64
CA LEU A 150 16.16 -7.11 12.49
C LEU A 150 16.66 -7.72 13.80
N VAL A 151 16.06 -7.37 14.94
CA VAL A 151 16.50 -7.80 16.26
C VAL A 151 15.52 -8.79 16.89
N PRO A 152 16.01 -9.76 17.69
CA PRO A 152 15.14 -10.58 18.53
C PRO A 152 14.26 -9.72 19.44
N LYS A 153 13.06 -10.20 19.75
CA LYS A 153 12.06 -9.44 20.53
C LYS A 153 12.57 -9.04 21.92
N GLU A 154 13.45 -9.85 22.50
CA GLU A 154 14.05 -9.63 23.81
C GLU A 154 14.98 -8.40 23.83
N LEU A 155 15.53 -8.02 22.67
CA LEU A 155 16.42 -6.88 22.50
C LEU A 155 15.72 -5.65 21.93
N GLU A 156 14.42 -5.72 21.62
CA GLU A 156 13.68 -4.65 20.95
C GLU A 156 13.77 -3.33 21.72
N VAL A 157 13.48 -3.36 23.04
CA VAL A 157 13.53 -2.16 23.90
C VAL A 157 14.96 -1.62 24.04
N LEU A 158 15.94 -2.51 24.17
CA LEU A 158 17.34 -2.13 24.31
C LEU A 158 17.82 -1.37 23.07
N VAL A 159 17.51 -1.88 21.88
CA VAL A 159 17.99 -1.32 20.62
C VAL A 159 17.18 -0.08 20.19
N THR A 160 15.87 -0.06 20.40
CA THR A 160 15.00 1.01 19.88
C THR A 160 14.82 2.19 20.83
N ALA A 161 15.03 2.01 22.14
CA ALA A 161 14.88 3.07 23.13
C ALA A 161 16.18 3.36 23.90
N VAL A 162 16.81 2.33 24.47
CA VAL A 162 17.97 2.51 25.34
C VAL A 162 19.18 2.98 24.56
N LEU A 163 19.50 2.35 23.42
CA LEU A 163 20.67 2.72 22.61
C LEU A 163 20.58 4.17 22.08
N PRO A 164 19.49 4.63 21.45
CA PRO A 164 19.33 6.05 21.11
C PRO A 164 19.42 6.97 22.33
N GLY A 165 18.84 6.58 23.47
CA GLY A 165 18.92 7.33 24.72
C GLY A 165 20.36 7.48 25.23
N VAL A 166 21.17 6.42 25.17
CA VAL A 166 22.58 6.44 25.54
C VAL A 166 23.38 7.31 24.57
N ILE A 167 23.13 7.21 23.26
CA ILE A 167 23.78 8.08 22.26
C ILE A 167 23.47 9.55 22.54
N LEU A 168 22.20 9.88 22.80
CA LEU A 168 21.80 11.24 23.17
C LEU A 168 22.43 11.70 24.49
N ALA A 169 22.54 10.83 25.49
CA ALA A 169 23.21 11.14 26.75
C ALA A 169 24.71 11.40 26.54
N VAL A 170 25.38 10.61 25.70
CA VAL A 170 26.79 10.83 25.33
C VAL A 170 26.95 12.17 24.61
N LEU A 171 26.08 12.49 23.65
CA LEU A 171 26.08 13.78 22.95
C LEU A 171 25.82 14.95 23.90
N PHE A 172 24.89 14.81 24.84
CA PHE A 172 24.60 15.81 25.86
C PHE A 172 25.80 16.06 26.79
N LEU A 173 26.63 15.04 27.01
CA LEU A 173 27.80 15.11 27.88
C LEU A 173 29.09 15.56 27.15
N VAL A 174 29.05 15.78 25.83
CA VAL A 174 30.15 16.34 25.02
C VAL A 174 30.88 17.51 25.70
N PRO A 175 30.21 18.58 26.18
CA PRO A 175 30.90 19.73 26.79
C PRO A 175 31.70 19.38 28.06
N PHE A 176 31.42 18.25 28.72
CA PHE A 176 32.18 17.78 29.88
C PHE A 176 33.41 16.97 29.46
N TYR A 177 33.28 16.11 28.44
CA TYR A 177 34.40 15.33 27.92
C TYR A 177 35.42 16.20 27.16
N GLU A 178 34.97 17.24 26.48
CA GLU A 178 35.85 18.21 25.81
C GLU A 178 36.82 18.89 26.79
N LYS A 179 36.39 19.14 28.04
CA LYS A 179 37.28 19.70 29.08
C LYS A 179 38.42 18.77 29.46
N VAL A 180 38.24 17.46 29.30
CA VAL A 180 39.21 16.43 29.74
C VAL A 180 40.09 15.99 28.58
N PHE A 181 39.49 15.73 27.42
CA PHE A 181 40.16 15.14 26.26
C PHE A 181 40.51 16.16 25.17
N GLY A 182 39.99 17.39 25.27
CA GLY A 182 40.17 18.46 24.29
C GLY A 182 39.06 18.52 23.24
N GLU A 183 38.79 19.72 22.75
CA GLU A 183 37.68 20.06 21.82
C GLU A 183 37.69 19.21 20.53
N LYS A 184 38.88 18.90 20.00
CA LYS A 184 39.03 18.10 18.76
C LYS A 184 38.42 16.71 18.88
N TRP A 185 38.41 16.11 20.08
CA TRP A 185 37.82 14.79 20.30
C TRP A 185 36.29 14.85 20.38
N GLY A 186 35.72 15.90 20.99
CA GLY A 186 34.29 16.15 20.98
C GLY A 186 33.75 16.34 19.56
N GLN A 187 34.44 17.16 18.75
CA GLN A 187 34.11 17.36 17.34
C GLN A 187 34.18 16.06 16.53
N ARG A 188 35.26 15.27 16.68
CA ARG A 188 35.40 13.98 15.98
C ARG A 188 34.30 12.99 16.35
N LEU A 189 33.97 12.91 17.64
CA LEU A 189 32.86 12.07 18.11
C LEU A 189 31.53 12.53 17.52
N ALA A 190 31.24 13.82 17.55
CA ALA A 190 30.01 14.38 16.99
C ALA A 190 29.91 14.11 15.48
N ILE A 191 30.99 14.32 14.72
CA ILE A 191 31.04 14.01 13.28
C ILE A 191 30.83 12.52 13.04
N PHE A 192 31.50 11.65 13.81
CA PHE A 192 31.35 10.20 13.68
C PHE A 192 29.91 9.75 13.96
N VAL A 193 29.31 10.23 15.05
CA VAL A 193 27.91 9.91 15.41
C VAL A 193 26.95 10.44 14.35
N TYR A 194 27.18 11.65 13.82
CA TYR A 194 26.31 12.25 12.82
C TYR A 194 26.41 11.53 11.46
N VAL A 195 27.62 11.39 10.91
CA VAL A 195 27.84 10.74 9.61
C VAL A 195 27.51 9.25 9.70
N GLY A 196 27.98 8.57 10.74
CA GLY A 196 27.67 7.15 10.98
C GLY A 196 26.16 6.95 11.18
N GLY A 197 25.51 7.82 11.96
CA GLY A 197 24.07 7.81 12.15
C GLY A 197 23.31 7.98 10.83
N LEU A 198 23.68 8.96 10.01
CA LEU A 198 23.06 9.17 8.70
C LEU A 198 23.23 7.97 7.76
N LEU A 199 24.42 7.36 7.71
CA LEU A 199 24.68 6.17 6.90
C LEU A 199 23.86 4.97 7.38
N ILE A 200 23.76 4.75 8.70
CA ILE A 200 22.96 3.67 9.29
C ILE A 200 21.46 3.89 9.01
N ILE A 201 20.94 5.10 9.28
CA ILE A 201 19.54 5.46 9.04
C ILE A 201 19.17 5.24 7.57
N SER A 202 20.02 5.74 6.66
CA SER A 202 19.80 5.63 5.22
C SER A 202 19.90 4.18 4.74
N GLY A 203 20.92 3.44 5.20
CA GLY A 203 21.15 2.05 4.83
C GLY A 203 20.03 1.12 5.30
N ILE A 204 19.59 1.24 6.55
CA ILE A 204 18.48 0.45 7.10
C ILE A 204 17.16 0.80 6.40
N SER A 205 16.89 2.09 6.19
CA SER A 205 15.67 2.53 5.49
C SER A 205 15.64 2.01 4.05
N TRP A 206 16.77 2.08 3.33
CA TRP A 206 16.90 1.53 1.99
C TRP A 206 16.68 0.01 1.96
N TYR A 207 17.34 -0.73 2.86
CA TYR A 207 17.17 -2.17 2.99
C TYR A 207 15.70 -2.55 3.24
N GLY A 208 15.04 -1.86 4.16
CA GLY A 208 13.62 -2.08 4.46
C GLY A 208 12.70 -1.83 3.26
N ILE A 209 12.93 -0.74 2.51
CA ILE A 209 12.19 -0.43 1.27
C ILE A 209 12.34 -1.56 0.25
N GLN A 210 13.56 -2.06 0.05
CA GLN A 210 13.84 -3.09 -0.93
C GLN A 210 13.25 -4.45 -0.52
N MET A 211 13.38 -4.81 0.75
CA MET A 211 12.77 -6.03 1.29
C MET A 211 11.25 -6.01 1.14
N GLU A 212 10.62 -4.87 1.45
CA GLU A 212 9.19 -4.66 1.25
C GLU A 212 8.80 -4.82 -0.23
N ARG A 213 9.49 -4.14 -1.15
CA ARG A 213 9.19 -4.18 -2.59
C ARG A 213 9.33 -5.57 -3.20
N ASN A 214 10.24 -6.38 -2.65
CA ASN A 214 10.47 -7.75 -3.08
C ASN A 214 9.49 -8.75 -2.45
N ALA A 215 8.61 -8.33 -1.53
CA ALA A 215 7.63 -9.21 -0.94
C ALA A 215 6.56 -9.60 -1.98
N PRO A 216 6.10 -10.87 -2.00
CA PRO A 216 5.24 -11.39 -3.07
C PRO A 216 3.90 -10.64 -3.19
N ASP A 217 3.34 -10.18 -2.07
CA ASP A 217 2.04 -9.49 -2.05
C ASP A 217 2.16 -7.95 -2.09
N TYR A 218 3.37 -7.41 -2.23
CA TYR A 218 3.59 -5.95 -2.10
C TYR A 218 2.78 -5.16 -3.12
N ALA A 219 2.86 -5.54 -4.40
CA ALA A 219 2.16 -4.86 -5.48
C ALA A 219 0.64 -4.89 -5.28
N LEU A 220 0.10 -6.04 -4.90
CA LEU A 220 -1.33 -6.22 -4.61
C LEU A 220 -1.79 -5.34 -3.44
N LYS A 221 -1.10 -5.42 -2.30
CA LYS A 221 -1.49 -4.66 -1.10
C LYS A 221 -1.39 -3.16 -1.35
N ARG A 222 -0.34 -2.72 -2.04
CA ARG A 222 -0.16 -1.30 -2.36
C ARG A 222 -1.21 -0.81 -3.35
N SER A 223 -1.59 -1.63 -4.33
CA SER A 223 -2.62 -1.24 -5.29
C SER A 223 -4.02 -1.24 -4.68
N GLN A 224 -4.32 -2.14 -3.73
CA GLN A 224 -5.51 -2.12 -2.90
C GLN A 224 -5.64 -0.81 -2.11
N GLU A 225 -4.60 -0.39 -1.39
CA GLU A 225 -4.61 0.88 -0.64
C GLU A 225 -4.93 2.08 -1.51
N ILE A 226 -4.25 2.19 -2.66
CA ILE A 226 -4.44 3.29 -3.60
C ILE A 226 -5.87 3.28 -4.12
N ALA A 227 -6.39 2.11 -4.45
CA ALA A 227 -7.70 2.02 -5.05
C ALA A 227 -8.83 2.25 -4.00
N TYR A 228 -8.66 1.83 -2.74
CA TYR A 228 -9.57 2.24 -1.64
C TYR A 228 -9.51 3.76 -1.39
N ALA A 229 -8.32 4.37 -1.45
CA ALA A 229 -8.17 5.81 -1.35
C ALA A 229 -8.86 6.55 -2.50
N ALA A 230 -8.73 6.03 -3.72
CA ALA A 230 -9.44 6.53 -4.90
C ALA A 230 -10.96 6.43 -4.74
N ARG A 231 -11.47 5.28 -4.27
CA ARG A 231 -12.89 5.05 -4.03
C ARG A 231 -13.45 6.00 -2.98
N ALA A 232 -12.76 6.15 -1.85
CA ALA A 232 -13.19 7.06 -0.79
C ALA A 232 -13.22 8.51 -1.27
N SER A 233 -12.17 8.94 -1.99
CA SER A 233 -12.08 10.29 -2.57
C SER A 233 -13.18 10.54 -3.59
N TRP A 234 -13.47 9.54 -4.44
CA TRP A 234 -14.56 9.60 -5.40
C TRP A 234 -15.92 9.73 -4.71
N LEU A 235 -16.21 8.89 -3.72
CA LEU A 235 -17.47 8.93 -2.95
C LEU A 235 -17.66 10.28 -2.25
N ALA A 236 -16.60 10.78 -1.62
CA ALA A 236 -16.59 12.09 -0.99
C ALA A 236 -16.81 13.23 -2.02
N SER A 237 -16.27 13.11 -3.24
CA SER A 237 -16.49 14.11 -4.29
C SER A 237 -17.94 14.17 -4.78
N LYS A 238 -18.69 13.07 -4.65
CA LYS A 238 -20.09 12.99 -5.11
C LYS A 238 -21.07 13.47 -4.03
N ASN A 239 -20.86 13.04 -2.78
CA ASN A 239 -21.86 13.18 -1.72
C ASN A 239 -21.33 13.93 -0.47
N GLY A 240 -20.07 14.36 -0.47
CA GLY A 240 -19.39 14.89 0.72
C GLY A 240 -18.99 13.79 1.71
N VAL A 241 -18.38 14.20 2.82
CA VAL A 241 -18.08 13.30 3.95
C VAL A 241 -19.28 13.34 4.91
N PRO A 242 -19.88 12.19 5.25
CA PRO A 242 -21.06 12.15 6.10
C PRO A 242 -20.72 12.39 7.59
N PRO A 243 -21.70 12.75 8.44
CA PRO A 243 -21.47 13.06 9.86
C PRO A 243 -20.89 11.91 10.69
N GLU A 244 -21.15 10.66 10.29
CA GLU A 244 -20.63 9.45 10.94
C GLU A 244 -19.11 9.33 10.79
N GLY A 245 -18.52 9.99 9.79
CA GLY A 245 -17.10 9.99 9.51
C GLY A 245 -16.74 9.43 8.13
N PRO A 246 -15.49 9.63 7.68
CA PRO A 246 -15.04 9.23 6.35
C PRO A 246 -14.93 7.72 6.15
N ASP A 247 -14.78 6.92 7.20
CA ASP A 247 -14.76 5.44 7.12
C ASP A 247 -16.10 4.87 6.62
N SER A 248 -17.20 5.52 7.00
CA SER A 248 -18.54 5.12 6.56
C SER A 248 -18.72 5.18 5.03
N LEU A 249 -17.93 6.00 4.32
CA LEU A 249 -17.94 6.05 2.86
C LEU A 249 -17.66 4.67 2.26
N LEU A 250 -16.61 4.00 2.74
CA LEU A 250 -16.21 2.69 2.25
C LEU A 250 -17.10 1.58 2.83
N ARG A 251 -17.49 1.68 4.10
CA ARG A 251 -18.36 0.67 4.75
C ARG A 251 -19.76 0.58 4.13
N ASN A 252 -20.32 1.70 3.70
CA ASN A 252 -21.63 1.74 3.07
C ASN A 252 -21.58 1.52 1.56
N ASP A 253 -20.39 1.29 0.99
CA ASP A 253 -20.19 1.07 -0.44
C ASP A 253 -20.08 -0.43 -0.76
N PRO A 254 -21.06 -1.02 -1.49
CA PRO A 254 -21.01 -2.44 -1.86
C PRO A 254 -19.78 -2.81 -2.70
N LYS A 255 -19.24 -1.89 -3.50
CA LYS A 255 -18.06 -2.14 -4.33
C LYS A 255 -16.80 -2.33 -3.47
N SER A 256 -16.69 -1.58 -2.37
CA SER A 256 -15.58 -1.68 -1.40
C SER A 256 -15.73 -2.88 -0.47
N MET A 257 -16.91 -3.06 0.12
CA MET A 257 -17.14 -4.09 1.14
C MET A 257 -17.41 -5.48 0.57
N GLY A 258 -17.99 -5.58 -0.63
CA GLY A 258 -18.34 -6.86 -1.25
C GLY A 258 -17.17 -7.86 -1.27
N PRO A 259 -15.99 -7.50 -1.79
CA PRO A 259 -14.79 -8.35 -1.74
C PRO A 259 -14.38 -8.78 -0.33
N LEU A 260 -14.46 -7.89 0.65
CA LEU A 260 -14.06 -8.17 2.04
C LEU A 260 -15.06 -9.12 2.74
N ILE A 261 -16.36 -8.90 2.49
CA ILE A 261 -17.43 -9.77 2.98
C ILE A 261 -17.30 -11.16 2.33
N PHE A 262 -17.06 -11.20 1.02
CA PHE A 262 -16.81 -12.44 0.30
C PHE A 262 -15.62 -13.18 0.91
N ALA A 263 -14.46 -12.56 1.04
CA ALA A 263 -13.26 -13.19 1.62
C ALA A 263 -13.52 -13.79 3.00
N ARG A 264 -14.24 -13.05 3.86
CA ARG A 264 -14.52 -13.45 5.24
C ARG A 264 -15.54 -14.59 5.35
N HIS A 265 -16.58 -14.59 4.51
CA HIS A 265 -17.75 -15.46 4.71
C HIS A 265 -17.90 -16.55 3.63
N CYS A 266 -17.44 -16.29 2.41
CA CYS A 266 -17.56 -17.20 1.26
C CYS A 266 -16.20 -17.74 0.81
N GLY A 267 -15.15 -16.92 0.92
CA GLY A 267 -13.77 -17.16 0.50
C GLY A 267 -13.07 -18.30 1.24
N ILE A 268 -13.69 -18.82 2.31
CA ILE A 268 -13.22 -20.03 2.99
C ILE A 268 -13.50 -21.30 2.17
N CYS A 269 -14.49 -21.26 1.27
CA CYS A 269 -14.89 -22.39 0.40
C CYS A 269 -14.73 -22.08 -1.07
N HIS A 270 -15.31 -20.95 -1.47
CA HIS A 270 -15.40 -20.52 -2.84
C HIS A 270 -14.21 -19.64 -3.19
N THR A 271 -13.74 -19.76 -4.42
CA THR A 271 -12.80 -18.81 -4.99
C THR A 271 -13.53 -17.81 -5.89
N TRP A 272 -12.84 -16.72 -6.16
CA TRP A 272 -13.12 -15.81 -7.25
C TRP A 272 -11.86 -15.76 -8.11
N ASN A 273 -11.89 -16.32 -9.32
CA ASN A 273 -10.72 -16.45 -10.19
C ASN A 273 -9.47 -17.01 -9.47
N GLY A 274 -9.69 -17.97 -8.58
CA GLY A 274 -8.64 -18.62 -7.79
C GLY A 274 -8.14 -17.85 -6.57
N HIS A 275 -8.71 -16.70 -6.22
CA HIS A 275 -8.41 -15.90 -5.02
C HIS A 275 -9.65 -15.73 -4.12
N ASP A 276 -9.51 -15.08 -2.96
CA ASP A 276 -10.55 -14.91 -1.94
C ASP A 276 -11.52 -13.74 -2.20
N GLY A 277 -11.64 -13.26 -3.43
CA GLY A 277 -12.35 -12.01 -3.77
C GLY A 277 -11.56 -10.72 -3.57
N THR A 278 -10.54 -10.66 -2.70
CA THR A 278 -9.67 -9.47 -2.53
C THR A 278 -8.45 -9.48 -3.46
N GLY A 279 -8.17 -10.62 -4.08
CA GLY A 279 -6.98 -10.87 -4.88
C GLY A 279 -5.91 -11.66 -4.12
N GLN A 280 -6.15 -11.96 -2.83
CA GLN A 280 -5.27 -12.82 -2.06
C GLN A 280 -5.61 -14.29 -2.28
N TYR A 281 -4.59 -15.12 -2.44
CA TYR A 281 -4.80 -16.56 -2.46
C TYR A 281 -5.26 -17.05 -1.10
N ILE A 282 -6.19 -18.00 -1.11
CA ILE A 282 -6.55 -18.74 0.09
C ILE A 282 -5.35 -19.61 0.45
N MET A 283 -4.82 -19.46 1.66
CA MET A 283 -3.63 -20.18 2.13
C MET A 283 -4.02 -21.15 3.25
N GLU A 284 -3.47 -22.36 3.21
CA GLU A 284 -3.59 -23.35 4.27
C GLU A 284 -2.20 -23.69 4.85
N LEU A 285 -2.19 -24.19 6.08
CA LEU A 285 -0.95 -24.66 6.71
C LEU A 285 -0.80 -26.17 6.46
N LYS A 286 0.18 -26.55 5.64
CA LYS A 286 0.58 -27.95 5.43
C LYS A 286 2.04 -28.11 5.85
N ASP A 287 2.29 -29.06 6.74
CA ASP A 287 3.64 -29.36 7.27
C ASP A 287 4.38 -28.13 7.82
N GLY A 288 3.65 -27.24 8.50
CA GLY A 288 4.19 -25.99 9.06
C GLY A 288 4.51 -24.91 8.02
N LYS A 289 4.22 -25.13 6.74
CA LYS A 289 4.40 -24.15 5.65
C LYS A 289 3.05 -23.66 5.14
N ARG A 290 2.97 -22.35 4.85
CA ARG A 290 1.81 -21.78 4.17
C ARG A 290 1.86 -22.15 2.69
N VAL A 291 0.86 -22.85 2.22
CA VAL A 291 0.71 -23.24 0.81
C VAL A 291 -0.66 -22.79 0.30
N LYS A 292 -0.79 -22.60 -1.01
CA LYS A 292 -2.08 -22.26 -1.62
C LYS A 292 -3.06 -23.39 -1.37
N ALA A 293 -4.20 -23.06 -0.76
CA ALA A 293 -5.24 -24.01 -0.45
C ALA A 293 -5.90 -24.51 -1.73
N THR A 294 -6.27 -25.79 -1.71
CA THR A 294 -7.09 -26.40 -2.75
C THR A 294 -8.55 -26.01 -2.51
N PRO A 295 -9.21 -25.28 -3.43
CA PRO A 295 -10.58 -24.86 -3.24
C PRO A 295 -11.51 -26.07 -3.24
N TRP A 296 -12.43 -26.07 -2.29
CA TRP A 296 -13.31 -27.20 -2.04
C TRP A 296 -14.74 -26.98 -2.54
N ALA A 297 -15.07 -25.74 -2.93
CA ALA A 297 -16.29 -25.38 -3.61
C ALA A 297 -16.00 -24.66 -4.94
N SER A 298 -17.06 -24.26 -5.65
CA SER A 298 -16.98 -23.64 -6.96
C SER A 298 -16.26 -22.30 -6.98
N ASP A 299 -15.61 -21.98 -8.10
CA ASP A 299 -15.16 -20.64 -8.42
C ASP A 299 -16.35 -19.81 -8.93
N LEU A 300 -16.65 -18.73 -8.24
CA LEU A 300 -17.83 -17.89 -8.49
C LEU A 300 -17.55 -16.75 -9.48
N ALA A 301 -16.30 -16.60 -9.96
CA ALA A 301 -15.97 -15.55 -10.90
C ALA A 301 -16.62 -15.80 -12.26
N GLY A 302 -17.31 -14.77 -12.75
CA GLY A 302 -18.01 -14.84 -14.03
C GLY A 302 -19.14 -15.87 -14.07
N PHE A 303 -19.69 -16.27 -12.92
CA PHE A 303 -20.80 -17.22 -12.85
C PHE A 303 -21.90 -16.85 -13.84
N ALA A 304 -22.42 -17.87 -14.56
CA ALA A 304 -23.47 -17.75 -15.57
C ALA A 304 -23.18 -16.80 -16.76
N THR A 305 -21.95 -16.30 -16.91
CA THR A 305 -21.55 -15.63 -18.16
C THR A 305 -21.55 -16.62 -19.31
N THR A 306 -21.66 -16.11 -20.53
CA THR A 306 -21.54 -16.90 -21.76
C THR A 306 -20.27 -17.75 -21.75
N LYS A 307 -19.14 -17.16 -21.35
CA LYS A 307 -17.86 -17.85 -21.21
C LYS A 307 -17.91 -18.97 -20.16
N TRP A 308 -18.49 -18.69 -18.99
CA TRP A 308 -18.61 -19.68 -17.91
C TRP A 308 -19.49 -20.85 -18.34
N LEU A 309 -20.62 -20.60 -19.01
CA LEU A 309 -21.52 -21.62 -19.53
C LEU A 309 -20.84 -22.48 -20.60
N THR A 310 -20.11 -21.86 -21.54
CA THR A 310 -19.34 -22.59 -22.54
C THR A 310 -18.30 -23.51 -21.90
N GLU A 311 -17.51 -23.00 -20.95
CA GLU A 311 -16.50 -23.79 -20.26
C GLU A 311 -17.14 -24.92 -19.42
N PHE A 312 -18.31 -24.68 -18.82
CA PHE A 312 -19.05 -25.66 -18.04
C PHE A 312 -19.55 -26.80 -18.91
N LEU A 313 -20.21 -26.50 -20.04
CA LEU A 313 -20.72 -27.51 -20.98
C LEU A 313 -19.58 -28.29 -21.66
N MET A 314 -18.40 -27.68 -21.81
CA MET A 314 -17.21 -28.32 -22.37
C MET A 314 -16.51 -29.27 -21.41
N ASN A 315 -16.44 -28.92 -20.13
CA ASN A 315 -15.76 -29.74 -19.13
C ASN A 315 -16.42 -29.56 -17.76
N PRO A 316 -17.60 -30.17 -17.55
CA PRO A 316 -18.35 -30.01 -16.30
C PRO A 316 -17.62 -30.60 -15.08
N ARG A 317 -16.71 -31.56 -15.29
CA ARG A 317 -15.84 -32.15 -14.24
C ARG A 317 -14.73 -31.22 -13.75
N SER A 318 -14.50 -30.08 -14.41
CA SER A 318 -13.45 -29.15 -14.00
C SER A 318 -13.65 -28.71 -12.54
N PRO A 319 -12.59 -28.71 -11.70
CA PRO A 319 -12.67 -28.22 -10.32
C PRO A 319 -13.15 -26.77 -10.22
N LYS A 320 -13.14 -26.00 -11.32
CA LYS A 320 -13.72 -24.65 -11.37
C LYS A 320 -15.21 -24.62 -10.99
N PHE A 321 -16.00 -25.62 -11.37
CA PHE A 321 -17.47 -25.54 -11.29
C PHE A 321 -18.04 -26.12 -10.01
N PHE A 322 -17.40 -27.13 -9.45
CA PHE A 322 -17.86 -27.79 -8.23
C PHE A 322 -16.79 -27.86 -7.14
N GLY A 323 -15.57 -27.35 -7.37
CA GLY A 323 -14.45 -27.53 -6.46
C GLY A 323 -13.88 -28.94 -6.50
N HIS A 324 -12.97 -29.26 -5.57
CA HIS A 324 -12.39 -30.60 -5.43
C HIS A 324 -13.29 -31.55 -4.62
N VAL A 325 -14.59 -31.57 -4.94
CA VAL A 325 -15.61 -32.37 -4.23
C VAL A 325 -15.38 -33.87 -4.34
N GLY A 326 -14.61 -34.37 -5.31
CA GLY A 326 -14.26 -35.79 -5.42
C GLY A 326 -13.54 -36.34 -4.19
N ALA A 327 -12.89 -35.49 -3.39
CA ALA A 327 -12.29 -35.87 -2.11
C ALA A 327 -13.30 -35.95 -0.95
N MET A 328 -14.57 -35.61 -1.18
CA MET A 328 -15.64 -35.59 -0.18
C MET A 328 -16.62 -36.74 -0.37
N LYS A 329 -17.26 -37.13 0.72
CA LYS A 329 -18.31 -38.16 0.70
C LYS A 329 -19.48 -37.70 -0.20
N GLY A 330 -19.76 -38.47 -1.25
CA GLY A 330 -20.85 -38.19 -2.20
C GLY A 330 -20.47 -37.27 -3.37
N GLY A 331 -19.26 -36.72 -3.42
CA GLY A 331 -18.83 -35.86 -4.53
C GLY A 331 -18.64 -36.61 -5.85
N ASP A 332 -18.38 -37.91 -5.80
CA ASP A 332 -18.27 -38.77 -6.99
C ASP A 332 -19.55 -38.77 -7.83
N ALA A 333 -20.72 -38.72 -7.20
CA ALA A 333 -22.01 -38.64 -7.90
C ALA A 333 -22.20 -37.31 -8.65
N ILE A 334 -21.54 -36.23 -8.23
CA ILE A 334 -21.56 -34.93 -8.92
C ILE A 334 -20.62 -34.97 -10.12
N LEU A 335 -19.44 -35.59 -9.98
CA LEU A 335 -18.43 -35.68 -11.03
C LEU A 335 -18.74 -36.75 -12.10
N ASN A 336 -19.60 -37.71 -11.79
CA ASN A 336 -20.00 -38.80 -12.70
C ASN A 336 -21.52 -38.87 -12.92
N GLY A 337 -22.21 -37.73 -12.82
CA GLY A 337 -23.64 -37.64 -13.16
C GLY A 337 -23.90 -37.43 -14.64
N ASP A 338 -25.18 -37.48 -15.03
CA ASP A 338 -25.68 -37.45 -16.42
C ASP A 338 -25.12 -36.31 -17.29
N MET A 339 -24.87 -35.14 -16.71
CA MET A 339 -24.28 -33.99 -17.43
C MET A 339 -22.86 -34.29 -17.93
N ASN A 340 -22.07 -35.03 -17.15
CA ASN A 340 -20.72 -35.40 -17.56
C ASN A 340 -20.73 -36.50 -18.62
N ASP A 341 -21.63 -37.47 -18.49
CA ASP A 341 -21.82 -38.51 -19.50
C ASP A 341 -22.26 -37.91 -20.85
N TRP A 342 -23.14 -36.90 -20.79
CA TRP A 342 -23.52 -36.10 -21.95
C TRP A 342 -22.33 -35.37 -22.58
N ALA A 343 -21.51 -34.68 -21.76
CA ALA A 343 -20.34 -33.95 -22.25
C ALA A 343 -19.30 -34.88 -22.89
N ASP A 344 -19.04 -36.04 -22.30
CA ASP A 344 -18.13 -37.06 -22.84
C ASP A 344 -18.63 -37.60 -24.19
N SER A 345 -19.94 -37.82 -24.30
CA SER A 345 -20.58 -38.39 -25.49
C SER A 345 -20.64 -37.43 -26.66
N TYR A 346 -20.85 -36.13 -26.39
CA TYR A 346 -21.21 -35.17 -27.43
C TYR A 346 -20.22 -34.02 -27.62
N VAL A 347 -19.46 -33.62 -26.60
CA VAL A 347 -18.58 -32.43 -26.63
C VAL A 347 -17.10 -32.78 -26.66
N GLY A 348 -16.71 -33.96 -26.16
CA GLY A 348 -15.32 -34.41 -26.09
C GLY A 348 -14.60 -34.50 -27.46
N PRO A 349 -13.31 -34.93 -27.49
CA PRO A 349 -12.53 -35.01 -28.73
C PRO A 349 -13.18 -35.84 -29.85
N GLU A 350 -13.93 -36.87 -29.48
CA GLU A 350 -14.70 -37.75 -30.38
C GLU A 350 -16.17 -37.32 -30.54
N GLY A 351 -16.56 -36.23 -29.87
CA GLY A 351 -17.92 -35.69 -29.86
C GLY A 351 -18.34 -35.04 -31.17
N ILE A 352 -19.64 -35.09 -31.43
CA ILE A 352 -20.27 -34.53 -32.63
C ILE A 352 -20.40 -33.01 -32.58
N LEU A 353 -20.51 -32.42 -31.38
CA LEU A 353 -20.67 -30.99 -31.16
C LEU A 353 -19.34 -30.26 -31.32
N THR A 354 -19.38 -29.10 -31.97
CA THR A 354 -18.25 -28.19 -32.09
C THR A 354 -18.27 -27.16 -30.96
N LYS A 355 -17.16 -26.44 -30.82
CA LYS A 355 -17.09 -25.30 -29.88
C LYS A 355 -18.14 -24.24 -30.17
N ASP A 356 -18.38 -23.94 -31.43
CA ASP A 356 -19.38 -22.95 -31.85
C ASP A 356 -20.81 -23.40 -31.52
N ASP A 357 -21.10 -24.71 -31.54
CA ASP A 357 -22.40 -25.25 -31.13
C ASP A 357 -22.65 -24.98 -29.63
N ILE A 358 -21.63 -25.23 -28.80
CA ILE A 358 -21.72 -24.99 -27.36
C ILE A 358 -21.74 -23.49 -27.05
N GLU A 359 -20.98 -22.67 -27.75
CA GLU A 359 -21.06 -21.21 -27.63
C GLU A 359 -22.44 -20.67 -28.03
N ALA A 360 -23.08 -21.25 -29.05
CA ALA A 360 -24.45 -20.87 -29.43
C ALA A 360 -25.48 -21.23 -28.35
N VAL A 361 -25.36 -22.40 -27.72
CA VAL A 361 -26.20 -22.78 -26.56
C VAL A 361 -25.95 -21.85 -25.38
N ALA A 362 -24.69 -21.62 -25.01
CA ALA A 362 -24.34 -20.72 -23.91
C ALA A 362 -24.88 -19.30 -24.13
N ALA A 363 -24.77 -18.80 -25.36
CA ALA A 363 -25.28 -17.49 -25.74
C ALA A 363 -26.81 -17.44 -25.70
N LEU A 364 -27.49 -18.49 -26.15
CA LEU A 364 -28.94 -18.63 -26.06
C LEU A 364 -29.41 -18.61 -24.60
N VAL A 365 -28.78 -19.39 -23.72
CA VAL A 365 -29.10 -19.42 -22.28
C VAL A 365 -28.83 -18.06 -21.63
N ALA A 366 -27.69 -17.43 -21.94
CA ALA A 366 -27.38 -16.10 -21.42
C ALA A 366 -28.40 -15.03 -21.87
N ARG A 367 -28.90 -15.13 -23.12
CA ARG A 367 -29.98 -14.27 -23.63
C ARG A 367 -31.28 -14.51 -22.88
N GLU A 368 -31.74 -15.76 -22.76
CA GLU A 368 -32.99 -16.10 -22.07
C GLU A 368 -32.96 -15.70 -20.59
N ALA A 369 -31.80 -15.85 -19.94
CA ALA A 369 -31.57 -15.40 -18.57
C ALA A 369 -31.43 -13.87 -18.44
N ASN A 370 -31.43 -13.12 -19.56
CA ASN A 370 -31.16 -11.69 -19.61
C ASN A 370 -29.86 -11.31 -18.85
N HIS A 371 -28.82 -12.13 -19.01
CA HIS A 371 -27.59 -12.00 -18.24
C HIS A 371 -26.72 -10.83 -18.74
N ARG A 372 -26.08 -10.09 -17.84
CA ARG A 372 -25.36 -8.82 -18.14
C ARG A 372 -24.31 -8.88 -19.28
N ASP A 373 -23.77 -10.04 -19.61
CA ASP A 373 -22.77 -10.21 -20.68
C ASP A 373 -23.36 -10.72 -22.01
N PHE A 374 -24.69 -10.93 -22.09
CA PHE A 374 -25.32 -11.40 -23.32
C PHE A 374 -25.17 -10.34 -24.42
N LYS A 375 -24.95 -10.81 -25.65
CA LYS A 375 -24.93 -9.98 -26.86
C LYS A 375 -26.14 -10.30 -27.72
N PRO A 376 -26.68 -9.34 -28.50
CA PRO A 376 -27.70 -9.64 -29.50
C PRO A 376 -27.21 -10.75 -30.43
N LEU A 377 -28.00 -11.83 -30.54
CA LEU A 377 -27.66 -13.01 -31.32
C LEU A 377 -28.22 -12.88 -32.74
N SER A 378 -27.48 -13.37 -33.73
CA SER A 378 -28.01 -13.52 -35.09
C SER A 378 -29.06 -14.64 -35.11
N GLU A 379 -29.98 -14.58 -36.08
CA GLU A 379 -30.99 -15.64 -36.26
C GLU A 379 -30.34 -17.02 -36.47
N GLU A 380 -29.16 -17.05 -37.11
CA GLU A 380 -28.36 -18.26 -37.30
C GLU A 380 -27.85 -18.85 -35.98
N THR A 381 -27.26 -18.02 -35.10
CA THR A 381 -26.79 -18.46 -33.78
C THR A 381 -27.95 -18.96 -32.92
N VAL A 382 -29.12 -18.33 -33.02
CA VAL A 382 -30.32 -18.77 -32.29
C VAL A 382 -30.79 -20.13 -32.80
N LYS A 383 -30.94 -20.30 -34.11
CA LYS A 383 -31.34 -21.59 -34.71
C LYS A 383 -30.36 -22.70 -34.34
N ARG A 384 -29.06 -22.41 -34.38
CA ARG A 384 -28.00 -23.33 -33.99
C ARG A 384 -28.05 -23.70 -32.51
N GLY A 385 -28.20 -22.71 -31.62
CA GLY A 385 -28.34 -22.97 -30.19
C GLY A 385 -29.59 -23.79 -29.86
N VAL A 386 -30.72 -23.50 -30.53
CA VAL A 386 -31.98 -24.25 -30.33
C VAL A 386 -31.89 -25.68 -30.86
N SER A 387 -31.27 -25.91 -32.03
CA SER A 387 -31.11 -27.28 -32.55
C SER A 387 -30.21 -28.11 -31.64
N VAL A 388 -29.17 -27.52 -31.07
CA VAL A 388 -28.28 -28.20 -30.14
C VAL A 388 -28.96 -28.44 -28.79
N PHE A 389 -29.68 -27.44 -28.27
CA PHE A 389 -30.39 -27.59 -26.99
C PHE A 389 -31.51 -28.64 -27.10
N SER A 390 -32.35 -28.56 -28.13
CA SER A 390 -33.48 -29.50 -28.32
C SER A 390 -33.07 -30.90 -28.82
N GLY A 391 -31.87 -31.05 -29.40
CA GLY A 391 -31.47 -32.27 -30.10
C GLY A 391 -32.17 -32.48 -31.46
N ILE A 392 -33.00 -31.54 -31.89
CA ILE A 392 -33.83 -31.65 -33.11
C ILE A 392 -33.12 -30.94 -34.27
N ASP A 393 -33.12 -31.59 -35.45
CA ASP A 393 -32.57 -31.06 -36.71
C ASP A 393 -31.07 -30.67 -36.65
N PHE A 394 -30.32 -31.21 -35.69
CA PHE A 394 -28.89 -30.94 -35.58
C PHE A 394 -28.09 -31.65 -36.67
N LYS A 395 -27.21 -30.90 -37.33
CA LYS A 395 -26.30 -31.41 -38.35
C LYS A 395 -24.90 -31.50 -37.78
N ASP A 396 -24.33 -32.69 -37.80
CA ASP A 396 -22.95 -32.91 -37.37
C ASP A 396 -21.92 -32.24 -38.30
N LYS A 397 -20.62 -32.38 -37.98
CA LYS A 397 -19.51 -31.85 -38.77
C LYS A 397 -19.50 -32.32 -40.24
N SER A 398 -20.22 -33.39 -40.57
CA SER A 398 -20.38 -33.93 -41.94
C SER A 398 -21.63 -33.43 -42.66
N GLY A 399 -22.47 -32.63 -41.99
CA GLY A 399 -23.72 -32.10 -42.51
C GLY A 399 -24.90 -33.08 -42.43
N LYS A 400 -24.73 -34.23 -41.75
CA LYS A 400 -25.77 -35.24 -41.58
C LYS A 400 -26.61 -34.93 -40.35
N VAL A 401 -27.93 -35.10 -40.45
CA VAL A 401 -28.81 -35.00 -39.28
C VAL A 401 -28.54 -36.19 -38.36
N VAL A 402 -28.20 -35.91 -37.10
CA VAL A 402 -27.90 -36.92 -36.09
C VAL A 402 -28.85 -36.73 -34.92
N ASP A 403 -29.59 -37.79 -34.59
CA ASP A 403 -30.37 -37.83 -33.35
C ASP A 403 -29.40 -37.90 -32.18
N PHE A 404 -29.49 -36.92 -31.28
CA PHE A 404 -28.75 -36.93 -30.04
C PHE A 404 -29.66 -36.43 -28.91
N TYR A 405 -29.34 -36.86 -27.68
CA TYR A 405 -30.08 -36.38 -26.51
C TYR A 405 -29.73 -34.91 -26.28
N GLY A 406 -30.60 -34.02 -26.74
CA GLY A 406 -30.62 -32.61 -26.35
C GLY A 406 -30.85 -32.46 -24.84
N TYR A 407 -30.55 -31.28 -24.31
CA TYR A 407 -30.68 -30.94 -22.89
C TYR A 407 -31.90 -30.07 -22.60
#